data_AF-A0A4Q3L371-F1
#
_entry.id   AF-A0A4Q3L371-F1
#
_cell.length_a   1.000
_cell.length_b   1.000
_cell.length_c   1.000
_cell.angle_alpha   90.00
_cell.angle_beta   90.00
_cell.angle_gamma   90.00
#
_symmetry.space_group_name_H-M   'P 1'
#
loop_
_entity.id
_entity.type
_entity.pdbx_description
1 polymer ?
#
loop_
_entity_poly.entity_id
_entity_poly.type
_entity_poly.pdbx_seq_one_letter_code
_entity_poly.pdbx_strand_id
1 'polypeptide(L)'
;LVGIARPRNADEVQMHLLIPSFMISELRTAFEMGFILYMPFLLIDLVVASILMAMGMVMVPPAMIGLPIKIMLFVLADGWNVLVHSLVRSFG
;
A
#
# COMPACT_ATOMS: atom_id res chain seq x y z
N LEU A 1 -15.67 25.81 -5.83
CA LEU A 1 -14.85 26.17 -7.01
C LEU A 1 -15.45 25.75 -8.35
N VAL A 2 -16.71 25.26 -8.42
CA VAL A 2 -17.43 25.19 -9.71
C VAL A 2 -18.89 25.60 -9.47
N GLY A 3 -19.37 26.61 -10.20
CA GLY A 3 -20.72 27.17 -10.08
C GLY A 3 -21.82 26.36 -10.79
N ILE A 4 -21.68 25.04 -10.81
CA ILE A 4 -22.63 24.11 -11.41
C ILE A 4 -23.72 23.75 -10.40
N ALA A 5 -24.97 23.71 -10.86
CA ALA A 5 -26.11 23.25 -10.07
C ALA A 5 -25.80 21.84 -9.53
N ARG A 6 -26.09 21.59 -8.25
CA ARG A 6 -25.88 20.26 -7.65
C ARG A 6 -26.70 19.23 -8.44
N PRO A 7 -26.06 18.17 -8.97
CA PRO A 7 -26.78 17.11 -9.65
C PRO A 7 -27.75 16.46 -8.68
N ARG A 8 -28.99 16.22 -9.11
CA ARG A 8 -30.05 15.61 -8.29
C ARG A 8 -29.91 14.09 -8.21
N ASN A 9 -29.17 13.51 -9.15
CA ASN A 9 -28.99 12.09 -9.37
C ASN A 9 -27.63 11.82 -10.04
N ALA A 10 -27.13 10.58 -9.92
CA ALA A 10 -25.80 10.17 -10.39
C ALA A 10 -25.59 10.39 -11.90
N ASP A 11 -26.66 10.27 -12.69
CA ASP A 11 -26.63 10.42 -14.15
C ASP A 11 -26.43 11.89 -14.60
N GLU A 12 -26.70 12.87 -13.72
CA GLU A 12 -26.48 14.29 -13.98
C GLU A 12 -25.00 14.70 -13.75
N VAL A 13 -24.14 13.79 -13.27
CA VAL A 13 -22.71 14.06 -13.05
C VAL A 13 -21.96 14.04 -14.38
N GLN A 14 -21.35 15.17 -14.73
CA GLN A 14 -20.59 15.29 -15.97
C GLN A 14 -19.29 14.48 -15.91
N MET A 15 -18.98 13.76 -17.00
CA MET A 15 -17.84 12.85 -17.07
C MET A 15 -16.49 13.53 -16.78
N HIS A 16 -16.34 14.79 -17.19
CA HIS A 16 -15.13 15.57 -16.93
C HIS A 16 -14.90 15.89 -15.44
N LEU A 17 -15.95 15.76 -14.61
CA LEU A 17 -15.87 15.91 -13.16
C LEU A 17 -15.76 14.54 -12.48
N LEU A 18 -16.45 13.53 -13.02
CA LEU A 18 -16.45 12.16 -12.49
C LEU A 18 -15.07 11.52 -12.59
N ILE A 19 -14.43 11.57 -13.75
CA ILE A 19 -13.10 10.96 -13.98
C ILE A 19 -12.06 11.43 -12.94
N PRO A 20 -11.78 12.74 -12.79
CA PRO A 20 -10.78 13.18 -11.82
C PRO A 20 -11.20 12.88 -10.38
N SER A 21 -12.50 12.93 -10.04
CA SER A 21 -12.97 12.57 -8.70
C SER A 21 -12.73 11.09 -8.38
N PHE A 22 -12.98 10.20 -9.34
CA PHE A 22 -12.73 8.77 -9.23
C PHE A 22 -11.22 8.46 -9.15
N MET A 23 -10.40 9.11 -9.97
CA MET A 23 -8.94 8.93 -9.89
C MET A 23 -8.40 9.27 -8.50
N ILE A 24 -8.88 10.37 -7.88
CA ILE A 24 -8.47 10.75 -6.53
C ILE A 24 -8.95 9.74 -5.49
N SER A 25 -10.17 9.21 -5.62
CA SER A 25 -10.66 8.16 -4.71
C SER A 25 -9.85 6.88 -4.83
N GLU A 26 -9.55 6.42 -6.05
CA GLU A 26 -8.74 5.23 -6.29
C GLU A 26 -7.30 5.41 -5.78
N LEU A 27 -6.69 6.58 -5.98
CA LEU A 27 -5.36 6.86 -5.44
C LEU A 27 -5.35 6.78 -3.91
N ARG A 28 -6.35 7.34 -3.24
CA ARG A 28 -6.48 7.25 -1.78
C ARG A 28 -6.57 5.80 -1.33
N THR A 29 -7.45 5.02 -1.96
CA THR A 29 -7.65 3.60 -1.67
C THR A 29 -6.38 2.77 -1.91
N ALA A 30 -5.67 3.04 -3.01
CA ALA A 30 -4.39 2.38 -3.32
C ALA A 30 -3.30 2.72 -2.30
N PHE A 31 -3.23 3.97 -1.82
CA PHE A 31 -2.29 4.37 -0.77
C PHE A 31 -2.60 3.68 0.56
N GLU A 32 -3.87 3.58 0.94
CA GLU A 32 -4.29 2.88 2.17
C GLU A 32 -3.91 1.40 2.12
N MET A 33 -4.22 0.71 1.01
CA MET A 33 -3.81 -0.68 0.81
C MET A 33 -2.28 -0.84 0.83
N GLY A 34 -1.56 -0.01 0.07
CA GLY A 34 -0.11 -0.05 0.01
C GLY A 34 0.55 0.16 1.38
N PHE A 35 0.01 1.08 2.19
CA PHE A 35 0.50 1.34 3.53
C PHE A 35 0.36 0.13 4.46
N ILE A 36 -0.83 -0.49 4.50
CA ILE A 36 -1.10 -1.67 5.32
C ILE A 36 -0.20 -2.84 4.90
N LEU A 37 -0.04 -3.04 3.60
CA LEU A 37 0.83 -4.09 3.06
C LEU A 37 2.32 -3.83 3.36
N TYR A 38 2.75 -2.56 3.41
CA TYR A 38 4.14 -2.20 3.67
C TYR A 38 4.54 -2.28 5.15
N MET A 39 3.59 -2.06 6.06
CA MET A 39 3.82 -2.11 7.52
C MET A 39 4.62 -3.32 8.03
N PRO A 40 4.29 -4.58 7.71
CA PRO A 40 5.05 -5.73 8.20
C PRO A 40 6.50 -5.74 7.71
N PHE A 41 6.77 -5.26 6.49
CA PHE A 41 8.11 -5.17 5.94
C PHE A 41 8.93 -4.05 6.60
N LEU A 42 8.30 -2.92 6.90
CA LEU A 42 8.92 -1.83 7.65
C LEU A 42 9.33 -2.30 9.06
N LEU A 43 8.47 -3.09 9.72
CA LEU A 43 8.79 -3.67 11.02
C LEU A 43 10.01 -4.58 10.96
N ILE A 44 10.12 -5.43 9.92
CA ILE A 44 11.32 -6.25 9.69
C ILE A 44 12.57 -5.36 9.56
N ASP A 45 12.52 -4.30 8.76
CA ASP A 45 13.67 -3.42 8.57
C ASP A 45 14.12 -2.78 9.88
N LEU A 46 13.19 -2.28 10.69
CA LEU A 46 13.48 -1.65 11.97
C LEU A 46 14.10 -2.66 12.95
N VAL A 47 13.53 -3.87 13.03
CA VAL A 47 14.02 -4.93 13.91
C VAL A 47 15.41 -5.38 13.47
N VAL A 48 15.62 -5.68 12.19
CA VAL A 48 16.92 -6.11 11.66
C VAL A 48 17.98 -5.03 11.87
N ALA A 49 17.66 -3.77 11.60
CA ALA A 49 18.59 -2.67 11.85
C ALA A 49 18.96 -2.55 13.34
N SER A 50 17.99 -2.65 14.26
CA SER A 50 18.26 -2.56 15.69
C SER A 50 19.15 -3.71 16.20
N ILE A 51 18.95 -4.93 15.71
CA ILE A 51 19.76 -6.10 16.07
C ILE A 51 21.19 -5.93 15.54
N LEU A 52 21.36 -5.51 14.29
CA LEU A 52 22.69 -5.31 13.70
C LEU A 52 23.47 -4.21 14.41
N MET A 53 22.81 -3.11 14.77
CA MET A 53 23.40 -2.04 15.57
C MET A 53 23.80 -2.54 16.95
N ALA A 54 22.97 -3.35 17.61
CA ALA A 54 23.29 -3.94 18.91
C ALA A 54 24.49 -4.92 18.84
N MET A 55 24.68 -5.61 17.72
CA MET A 55 25.84 -6.47 17.46
C MET A 55 27.12 -5.69 17.09
N GLY A 56 27.05 -4.37 16.93
CA GLY A 56 28.18 -3.54 16.48
C GLY A 56 28.50 -3.68 14.99
N MET A 57 27.63 -4.31 14.20
CA MET A 57 27.84 -4.54 12.76
C MET A 57 27.31 -3.36 11.94
N VAL A 58 28.06 -2.25 11.94
CA VAL A 58 27.69 -1.02 11.21
C VAL A 58 27.93 -1.12 9.70
N MET A 59 28.88 -1.97 9.29
CA MET A 59 29.31 -2.07 7.89
C MET A 59 28.39 -2.95 7.03
N VAL A 60 27.58 -3.82 7.65
CA VAL A 60 26.64 -4.69 6.92
C VAL A 60 25.33 -3.92 6.71
N PRO A 61 24.91 -3.66 5.46
CA PRO A 61 23.65 -2.98 5.21
C PRO A 61 22.48 -3.84 5.73
N PRO A 62 21.61 -3.32 6.63
CA PRO A 62 20.47 -4.09 7.17
C PRO A 62 19.54 -4.66 6.09
N ALA A 63 19.42 -3.96 4.96
CA ALA A 63 18.61 -4.38 3.83
C ALA A 63 19.01 -5.75 3.25
N MET A 64 20.30 -6.11 3.29
CA MET A 64 20.79 -7.40 2.77
C MET A 64 20.27 -8.58 3.60
N ILE A 65 20.13 -8.39 4.91
CA ILE A 65 19.60 -9.41 5.83
C ILE A 65 18.07 -9.36 5.85
N GLY A 66 17.49 -8.16 5.79
CA GLY A 66 16.05 -7.97 5.73
C GLY A 66 15.42 -8.59 4.49
N LEU A 67 16.05 -8.48 3.31
CA LEU A 67 15.50 -8.95 2.04
C LEU A 67 15.07 -10.44 2.05
N PRO A 68 15.94 -11.43 2.37
CA PRO A 68 15.52 -12.83 2.43
C PRO A 68 14.44 -13.10 3.48
N ILE A 69 14.47 -12.39 4.62
CA ILE A 69 13.45 -12.52 5.67
C ILE A 69 12.09 -12.01 5.18
N LYS A 70 12.06 -10.87 4.49
CA LYS A 70 10.84 -10.31 3.89
C LYS A 70 10.24 -11.26 2.86
N ILE A 71 11.07 -11.82 1.98
CA ILE A 71 10.62 -12.80 0.98
C ILE A 71 10.05 -14.04 1.66
N MET A 72 10.72 -14.54 2.71
CA MET A 72 10.22 -15.67 3.49
C MET A 72 8.88 -15.36 4.15
N LEU A 73 8.73 -14.22 4.83
CA LEU A 73 7.47 -13.79 5.42
C LEU A 73 6.36 -13.71 4.37
N PHE A 74 6.66 -13.10 3.22
CA PHE A 74 5.68 -12.89 2.16
C PHE A 74 5.19 -14.21 1.56
N VAL A 75 6.07 -15.20 1.39
CA VAL A 75 5.69 -16.54 0.91
C VAL A 75 4.92 -17.31 1.99
N LEU A 76 5.37 -17.27 3.25
CA LEU A 76 4.72 -17.98 4.36
C LEU A 76 3.31 -17.45 4.67
N ALA A 77 3.09 -16.15 4.44
CA ALA A 77 1.79 -15.52 4.62
C ALA A 77 0.86 -15.67 3.41
N ASP A 78 1.24 -16.43 2.38
CA ASP A 78 0.54 -16.49 1.09
C ASP A 78 0.26 -15.08 0.51
N GLY A 79 1.28 -14.23 0.56
CA GLY A 79 1.14 -12.80 0.30
C GLY A 79 0.63 -12.46 -1.11
N TRP A 80 0.91 -13.29 -2.11
CA TRP A 80 0.35 -13.14 -3.46
C TRP A 80 -1.17 -13.25 -3.48
N ASN A 81 -1.74 -14.21 -2.74
CA ASN A 81 -3.18 -14.39 -2.63
C ASN A 81 -3.82 -13.20 -1.90
N VAL A 82 -3.22 -12.76 -0.80
CA VAL A 82 -3.67 -11.57 -0.04
C VAL A 82 -3.69 -10.32 -0.93
N LEU A 83 -2.64 -10.09 -1.72
CA LEU A 83 -2.59 -8.97 -2.66
C LEU A 83 -3.70 -9.04 -3.71
N VAL A 84 -3.82 -10.17 -4.42
CA VAL A 84 -4.80 -10.34 -5.49
C VAL A 84 -6.22 -10.25 -4.95
N HIS A 85 -6.49 -10.88 -3.81
CA HIS A 85 -7.81 -10.84 -3.17
C HIS A 85 -8.19 -9.44 -2.70
N SER A 86 -7.23 -8.67 -2.18
CA SER A 86 -7.46 -7.28 -1.75
C SER A 86 -7.79 -6.39 -2.95
N LEU A 87 -7.10 -6.58 -4.08
CA LEU A 87 -7.40 -5.87 -5.32
C LEU A 87 -8.78 -6.24 -5.88
N VAL A 88 -9.10 -7.53 -5.99
CA VAL A 88 -10.39 -7.99 -6.52
C VAL A 88 -11.56 -7.49 -5.67
N ARG A 89 -11.43 -7.52 -4.33
CA ARG A 89 -12.44 -6.96 -3.42
C ARG A 89 -12.56 -5.44 -3.45
N SER A 90 -11.54 -4.73 -3.90
CA SER A 90 -11.58 -3.26 -3.98
C SER A 90 -12.44 -2.77 -5.15
N PHE A 91 -12.55 -3.55 -6.23
CA PHE A 91 -13.27 -3.15 -7.44
C PHE A 91 -14.72 -3.69 -7.51
N GLY A 92 -15.07 -4.68 -6.70
CA GLY A 92 -16.40 -5.31 -6.66
C GLY A 92 -17.26 -4.80 -5.52
#